data_AF-A0A2V9K6W2-F1
#
_entry.id   AF-A0A2V9K6W2-F1
#
_cell.length_a   1.000
_cell.length_b   1.000
_cell.length_c   1.000
_cell.angle_alpha   90.00
_cell.angle_beta   90.00
_cell.angle_gamma   90.00
#
_symmetry.space_group_name_H-M   'P 1'
#
loop_
_entity.id
_entity.type
_entity.pdbx_description
1 polymer ?
#
loop_
_entity_poly.entity_id
_entity_poly.type
_entity_poly.pdbx_seq_one_letter_code
_entity_poly.pdbx_strand_id
1 'polypeptide(L)'
;MTDYPSFSERGIVEGFYGKAWSHEDRLAMLRFEGARGMNVYYYAPKDDPYHRKLWREPYPPEEMAQLARLVETAKANFVDFCFAISPGLSMTYASDDDFTTLTNKLSSVGKLGVNCFALFLDDVPQELQNPADKARFKTLAEAHVVVINKLHAAL
;
A
#
# COMPACT_ATOMS: atom_id res chain seq x y z
N MET A 1 -17.21 1.59 -34.37
CA MET A 1 -17.18 1.26 -32.93
C MET A 1 -15.82 1.69 -32.44
N THR A 2 -15.76 2.63 -31.50
CA THR A 2 -14.49 3.14 -30.98
C THR A 2 -14.14 2.30 -29.76
N ASP A 3 -13.00 1.62 -29.81
CA ASP A 3 -12.51 0.76 -28.72
C ASP A 3 -11.50 1.55 -27.89
N TYR A 4 -11.97 2.17 -26.81
CA TYR A 4 -11.13 2.90 -25.85
C TYR A 4 -11.69 2.74 -24.43
N PRO A 5 -10.84 2.78 -23.39
CA PRO A 5 -11.30 2.60 -22.02
C PRO A 5 -12.09 3.81 -21.51
N SER A 6 -13.19 3.55 -20.80
CA SER A 6 -14.04 4.60 -20.19
C SER A 6 -13.45 5.21 -18.91
N PHE A 7 -12.48 4.54 -18.28
CA PHE A 7 -11.84 4.96 -17.03
C PHE A 7 -10.32 4.92 -17.18
N SER A 8 -9.61 5.87 -16.59
CA SER A 8 -8.13 5.90 -16.60
C SER A 8 -7.52 4.79 -15.74
N GLU A 9 -8.13 4.49 -14.61
CA GLU A 9 -7.77 3.38 -13.71
C GLU A 9 -8.86 2.31 -13.73
N ARG A 10 -8.44 1.06 -13.91
CA ARG A 10 -9.33 -0.10 -13.99
C ARG A 10 -8.60 -1.29 -13.40
N GLY A 11 -9.13 -1.87 -12.35
CA GLY A 11 -8.54 -3.09 -11.80
C GLY A 11 -9.04 -3.40 -10.41
N ILE A 12 -8.21 -4.08 -9.64
CA ILE A 12 -8.63 -4.82 -8.45
C ILE A 12 -7.84 -4.36 -7.23
N VAL A 13 -8.56 -4.21 -6.11
CA VAL A 13 -7.98 -4.00 -4.80
C VAL A 13 -8.15 -5.27 -3.98
N GLU A 14 -7.05 -5.95 -3.61
CA GLU A 14 -7.08 -7.05 -2.64
C GLU A 14 -7.21 -6.45 -1.23
N GLY A 15 -8.33 -5.79 -0.93
CA GLY A 15 -8.51 -4.95 0.27
C GLY A 15 -9.40 -5.55 1.37
N PHE A 16 -9.77 -6.82 1.25
CA PHE A 16 -10.74 -7.49 2.13
C PHE A 16 -10.10 -8.06 3.41
N TYR A 17 -10.95 -8.31 4.41
CA TYR A 17 -10.61 -9.04 5.64
C TYR A 17 -10.72 -10.56 5.45
N GLY A 18 -9.91 -11.30 6.20
CA GLY A 18 -9.85 -12.76 6.15
C GLY A 18 -8.70 -13.26 5.29
N LYS A 19 -8.68 -14.58 5.04
CA LYS A 19 -7.56 -15.25 4.38
C LYS A 19 -7.21 -14.56 3.06
N ALA A 20 -6.05 -13.92 3.04
CA ALA A 20 -5.51 -13.28 1.86
C ALA A 20 -5.31 -14.30 0.72
N TRP A 21 -5.28 -13.82 -0.52
CA TRP A 21 -5.02 -14.69 -1.65
C TRP A 21 -3.66 -15.37 -1.53
N SER A 22 -3.59 -16.61 -2.03
CA SER A 22 -2.30 -17.28 -2.14
C SER A 22 -1.42 -16.55 -3.17
N HIS A 23 -0.10 -16.79 -3.12
CA HIS A 23 0.82 -16.23 -4.10
C HIS A 23 0.43 -16.59 -5.54
N GLU A 24 0.03 -17.84 -5.77
CA GLU A 24 -0.40 -18.32 -7.10
C GLU A 24 -1.70 -17.66 -7.57
N ASP A 25 -2.65 -17.44 -6.66
CA ASP A 25 -3.89 -16.72 -6.99
C ASP A 25 -3.58 -15.29 -7.41
N ARG A 26 -2.69 -14.59 -6.71
CA ARG A 26 -2.26 -13.22 -7.09
C ARG A 26 -1.60 -13.19 -8.46
N LEU A 27 -0.70 -14.14 -8.75
CA LEU A 27 -0.09 -14.28 -10.07
C LEU A 27 -1.14 -14.51 -11.16
N ALA A 28 -2.16 -15.32 -10.88
CA ALA A 28 -3.27 -15.56 -11.80
C ALA A 28 -4.13 -14.30 -12.01
N MET A 29 -4.39 -13.54 -10.95
CA MET A 29 -5.15 -12.29 -11.01
C MET A 29 -4.44 -11.22 -11.84
N LEU A 30 -3.14 -11.04 -11.68
CA LEU A 30 -2.36 -10.09 -12.48
C LEU A 30 -2.40 -10.44 -13.99
N ARG A 31 -2.31 -11.73 -14.33
CA ARG A 31 -2.48 -12.18 -15.73
C ARG A 31 -3.91 -11.95 -16.24
N PHE A 32 -4.90 -12.18 -15.38
CA PHE A 32 -6.30 -11.95 -15.72
C PHE A 32 -6.56 -10.45 -15.99
N GLU A 33 -6.05 -9.55 -15.16
CA GLU A 33 -6.21 -8.11 -15.33
C GLU A 33 -5.65 -7.63 -16.67
N GLY A 34 -4.40 -8.01 -16.99
CA GLY A 34 -3.79 -7.69 -18.29
C GLY A 34 -4.60 -8.22 -19.47
N ALA A 35 -5.07 -9.48 -19.40
CA ALA A 35 -5.91 -10.09 -20.43
C ALA A 35 -7.29 -9.43 -20.59
N ARG A 36 -7.74 -8.64 -19.61
CA ARG A 36 -9.03 -7.92 -19.61
C ARG A 36 -8.89 -6.41 -19.83
N GLY A 37 -7.69 -5.91 -20.15
CA GLY A 37 -7.45 -4.48 -20.36
C GLY A 37 -7.55 -3.64 -19.08
N MET A 38 -7.48 -4.29 -17.92
CA MET A 38 -7.25 -3.63 -16.63
C MET A 38 -5.78 -3.25 -16.53
N ASN A 39 -5.46 -2.26 -15.70
CA ASN A 39 -4.13 -1.65 -15.65
C ASN A 39 -3.60 -1.37 -14.25
N VAL A 40 -4.34 -1.69 -13.18
CA VAL A 40 -3.86 -1.42 -11.82
C VAL A 40 -4.29 -2.48 -10.83
N TYR A 41 -3.34 -2.97 -10.03
CA TYR A 41 -3.59 -3.89 -8.94
C TYR A 41 -3.12 -3.27 -7.61
N TYR A 42 -4.03 -3.13 -6.65
CA TYR A 42 -3.68 -2.67 -5.31
C TYR A 42 -3.47 -3.85 -4.35
N TYR A 43 -2.24 -4.03 -3.93
CA TYR A 43 -1.85 -4.96 -2.87
C TYR A 43 -2.18 -4.33 -1.50
N ALA A 44 -3.33 -4.71 -0.92
CA ALA A 44 -3.80 -4.21 0.38
C ALA A 44 -4.44 -5.25 1.32
N PRO A 45 -3.97 -6.52 1.35
CA PRO A 45 -4.63 -7.57 2.13
C PRO A 45 -4.60 -7.22 3.62
N LYS A 46 -5.79 -7.11 4.25
CA LYS A 46 -5.90 -6.67 5.66
C LYS A 46 -5.23 -7.62 6.65
N ASP A 47 -5.16 -8.91 6.28
CA ASP A 47 -4.57 -9.98 7.08
C ASP A 47 -3.05 -10.14 6.85
N ASP A 48 -2.43 -9.43 5.89
CA ASP A 48 -0.96 -9.35 5.81
C ASP A 48 -0.46 -8.49 6.99
N PRO A 49 0.27 -9.08 7.95
CA PRO A 49 0.72 -8.35 9.12
C PRO A 49 1.66 -7.20 8.73
N TYR A 50 2.50 -7.35 7.72
CA TYR A 50 3.50 -6.36 7.31
C TYR A 50 2.91 -5.19 6.52
N HIS A 51 1.68 -5.35 6.00
CA HIS A 51 0.90 -4.27 5.42
C HIS A 51 0.25 -3.38 6.49
N ARG A 52 -0.14 -3.95 7.64
CA ARG A 52 -0.99 -3.26 8.64
C ARG A 52 -0.46 -3.31 10.07
N LYS A 53 -0.52 -4.46 10.74
CA LYS A 53 -0.22 -4.57 12.19
C LYS A 53 1.27 -4.33 12.50
N LEU A 54 2.14 -4.90 11.68
CA LEU A 54 3.59 -4.87 11.74
C LEU A 54 4.16 -3.98 10.62
N TRP A 55 3.48 -2.88 10.28
CA TRP A 55 3.88 -2.00 9.17
C TRP A 55 5.31 -1.44 9.30
N ARG A 56 5.83 -1.34 10.54
CA ARG A 56 7.20 -0.92 10.84
C ARG A 56 8.25 -1.98 10.51
N GLU A 57 7.88 -3.26 10.58
CA GLU A 57 8.79 -4.36 10.35
C GLU A 57 9.05 -4.52 8.85
N PRO A 58 10.31 -4.79 8.41
CA PRO A 58 10.57 -5.13 7.02
C PRO A 58 9.85 -6.43 6.64
N TYR A 59 9.57 -6.61 5.34
CA TYR A 59 9.17 -7.94 4.87
C TYR A 59 10.36 -8.90 5.05
N PRO A 60 10.13 -10.14 5.51
CA PRO A 60 11.18 -11.13 5.53
C PRO A 60 11.60 -11.49 4.09
N PRO A 61 12.81 -12.06 3.90
CA PRO A 61 13.37 -12.24 2.56
C PRO A 61 12.52 -13.09 1.61
N GLU A 62 11.80 -14.08 2.14
CA GLU A 62 10.93 -14.96 1.33
C GLU A 62 9.72 -14.21 0.79
N GLU A 63 9.01 -13.46 1.65
CA GLU A 63 7.87 -12.63 1.28
C GLU A 63 8.30 -11.50 0.35
N MET A 64 9.50 -10.95 0.55
CA MET A 64 10.07 -9.95 -0.34
C MET A 64 10.35 -10.52 -1.74
N ALA A 65 10.84 -11.76 -1.83
CA ALA A 65 11.00 -12.46 -3.10
C ALA A 65 9.65 -12.78 -3.77
N GLN A 66 8.60 -13.08 -2.98
CA GLN A 66 7.24 -13.23 -3.49
C GLN A 66 6.72 -11.91 -4.07
N LEU A 67 6.88 -10.78 -3.35
CA LEU A 67 6.50 -9.47 -3.86
C LEU A 67 7.23 -9.14 -5.17
N ALA A 68 8.53 -9.45 -5.27
CA ALA A 68 9.30 -9.23 -6.50
C ALA A 68 8.69 -9.97 -7.70
N ARG A 69 8.32 -11.25 -7.53
CA ARG A 69 7.65 -12.02 -8.58
C ARG A 69 6.27 -11.47 -8.97
N LEU A 70 5.53 -10.92 -8.01
CA LEU A 70 4.26 -10.25 -8.31
C LEU A 70 4.49 -9.00 -9.15
N VAL A 71 5.46 -8.16 -8.78
CA VAL A 71 5.81 -6.93 -9.52
C VAL A 71 6.27 -7.26 -10.94
N GLU A 72 7.14 -8.26 -11.11
CA GLU A 72 7.56 -8.74 -12.43
C GLU A 72 6.39 -9.23 -13.28
N THR A 73 5.47 -9.98 -12.67
CA THR A 73 4.27 -10.50 -13.35
C THR A 73 3.33 -9.37 -13.75
N ALA A 74 3.09 -8.40 -12.86
CA ALA A 74 2.26 -7.23 -13.14
C ALA A 74 2.82 -6.45 -14.34
N LYS A 75 4.14 -6.16 -14.31
CA LYS A 75 4.85 -5.48 -15.40
C LYS A 75 4.73 -6.23 -16.73
N ALA A 76 4.92 -7.56 -16.72
CA ALA A 76 4.78 -8.39 -17.92
C ALA A 76 3.36 -8.40 -18.51
N ASN A 77 2.36 -8.01 -17.73
CA ASN A 77 0.96 -7.96 -18.13
C ASN A 77 0.41 -6.52 -18.24
N PHE A 78 1.29 -5.50 -18.25
CA PHE A 78 0.92 -4.08 -18.35
C PHE A 78 -0.02 -3.60 -17.23
N VAL A 79 0.16 -4.16 -16.02
CA VAL A 79 -0.57 -3.79 -14.81
C VAL A 79 0.39 -3.05 -13.88
N ASP A 80 0.00 -1.86 -13.43
CA ASP A 80 0.68 -1.12 -12.38
C ASP A 80 0.43 -1.81 -11.03
N PHE A 81 1.50 -2.32 -10.43
CA PHE A 81 1.44 -2.89 -9.09
C PHE A 81 1.51 -1.77 -8.05
N CYS A 82 0.38 -1.44 -7.44
CA CYS A 82 0.27 -0.45 -6.38
C CYS A 82 0.41 -1.10 -5.00
N PHE A 83 1.47 -0.76 -4.29
CA PHE A 83 1.67 -1.26 -2.92
C PHE A 83 0.98 -0.34 -1.91
N ALA A 84 -0.02 -0.85 -1.20
CA ALA A 84 -0.66 -0.12 -0.12
C ALA A 84 0.02 -0.40 1.22
N ILE A 85 -0.06 0.55 2.15
CA ILE A 85 0.35 0.37 3.55
C ILE A 85 -0.66 1.03 4.49
N SER A 86 -0.94 0.37 5.62
CA SER A 86 -1.96 0.78 6.59
C SER A 86 -1.38 1.02 7.99
N PRO A 87 -0.66 2.13 8.23
CA PRO A 87 0.07 2.34 9.48
C PRO A 87 -0.80 2.91 10.64
N GLY A 88 -2.01 3.39 10.33
CA GLY A 88 -2.80 4.24 11.23
C GLY A 88 -3.32 3.58 12.52
N LEU A 89 -3.19 2.26 12.68
CA LEU A 89 -3.50 1.58 13.95
C LEU A 89 -2.52 1.93 15.08
N SER A 90 -1.25 2.20 14.74
CA SER A 90 -0.20 2.38 15.74
C SER A 90 0.79 3.49 15.41
N MET A 91 0.66 4.16 14.27
CA MET A 91 1.50 5.29 13.90
C MET A 91 1.31 6.45 14.88
N THR A 92 2.43 7.02 15.33
CA THR A 92 2.50 8.33 15.97
C THR A 92 2.80 9.33 14.87
N TYR A 93 1.78 10.04 14.40
CA TYR A 93 1.86 10.93 13.24
C TYR A 93 2.87 12.08 13.41
N ALA A 94 3.11 12.51 14.65
CA ALA A 94 4.06 13.55 15.02
C ALA A 94 5.51 13.06 15.09
N SER A 95 5.75 11.74 15.04
CA SER A 95 7.07 11.13 15.18
C SER A 95 7.81 11.08 13.83
N ASP A 96 9.00 11.64 13.80
CA ASP A 96 9.88 11.56 12.62
C ASP A 96 10.50 10.16 12.47
N ASP A 97 10.64 9.39 13.55
CA ASP A 97 11.12 8.01 13.50
C ASP A 97 10.10 7.09 12.82
N ASP A 98 8.81 7.27 13.13
CA ASP A 98 7.74 6.53 12.45
C ASP A 98 7.66 6.90 10.97
N PHE A 99 7.80 8.19 10.65
CA PHE A 99 7.84 8.64 9.26
C PHE A 99 9.05 8.08 8.49
N THR A 100 10.22 8.05 9.12
CA THR A 100 11.44 7.46 8.54
C THR A 100 11.27 5.95 8.34
N THR A 101 10.65 5.27 9.30
CA THR A 101 10.36 3.83 9.19
C THR A 101 9.40 3.55 8.03
N LEU A 102 8.33 4.36 7.89
CA LEU A 102 7.36 4.25 6.81
C LEU A 102 8.02 4.42 5.43
N THR A 103 8.80 5.49 5.28
CA THR A 103 9.50 5.78 4.02
C THR A 103 10.56 4.72 3.68
N ASN A 104 11.30 4.21 4.66
CA ASN A 104 12.25 3.11 4.45
C ASN A 104 11.54 1.83 3.98
N LYS A 105 10.40 1.49 4.57
CA LYS A 105 9.57 0.35 4.15
C LYS A 105 9.09 0.52 2.70
N LEU A 106 8.51 1.67 2.37
CA LEU A 106 8.05 1.96 1.00
C LEU A 106 9.21 1.96 -0.01
N SER A 107 10.35 2.56 0.34
CA SER A 107 11.57 2.53 -0.48
C SER A 107 12.08 1.11 -0.70
N SER A 108 12.02 0.23 0.31
CA SER A 108 12.41 -1.18 0.15
C SER A 108 11.58 -1.91 -0.90
N VAL A 109 10.26 -1.68 -0.92
CA VAL A 109 9.35 -2.20 -1.95
C VAL A 109 9.58 -1.51 -3.29
N GLY A 110 9.84 -0.20 -3.31
CA GLY A 110 10.18 0.56 -4.51
C GLY A 110 11.41 0.02 -5.25
N LYS A 111 12.40 -0.51 -4.54
CA LYS A 111 13.57 -1.19 -5.14
C LYS A 111 13.22 -2.43 -5.96
N LEU A 112 12.02 -3.00 -5.79
CA LEU A 112 11.51 -4.09 -6.64
C LEU A 112 10.97 -3.58 -7.99
N GLY A 113 10.92 -2.27 -8.21
CA GLY A 113 10.35 -1.65 -9.41
C GLY A 113 8.93 -1.11 -9.23
N VAL A 114 8.43 -1.05 -7.98
CA VAL A 114 7.14 -0.43 -7.66
C VAL A 114 7.27 1.10 -7.68
N ASN A 115 6.38 1.76 -8.42
CA ASN A 115 6.27 3.22 -8.51
C ASN A 115 4.90 3.75 -8.08
N CYS A 116 3.94 2.88 -7.79
CA CYS A 116 2.63 3.24 -7.27
C CYS A 116 2.51 2.84 -5.80
N PHE A 117 2.18 3.79 -4.95
CA PHE A 117 2.01 3.59 -3.52
C PHE A 117 0.68 4.16 -3.04
N ALA A 118 0.07 3.50 -2.05
CA ALA A 118 -1.15 3.97 -1.42
C ALA A 118 -1.02 3.99 0.11
N LEU A 119 -1.39 5.10 0.73
CA LEU A 119 -1.49 5.21 2.20
C LEU A 119 -2.94 5.01 2.61
N PHE A 120 -3.22 3.91 3.30
CA PHE A 120 -4.55 3.55 3.76
C PHE A 120 -4.70 3.87 5.25
N LEU A 121 -5.75 4.63 5.56
CA LEU A 121 -6.05 5.14 6.90
C LEU A 121 -7.51 4.78 7.30
N ASP A 122 -8.02 3.69 6.73
CA ASP A 122 -9.32 3.08 7.00
C ASP A 122 -9.28 2.15 8.22
N ASP A 123 -10.41 2.04 8.92
CA ASP A 123 -10.59 1.19 10.10
C ASP A 123 -9.55 1.45 11.22
N VAL A 124 -9.25 2.72 11.47
CA VAL A 124 -8.35 3.19 12.53
C VAL A 124 -9.15 3.91 13.63
N PRO A 125 -8.56 4.11 14.84
CA PRO A 125 -9.19 4.94 15.85
C PRO A 125 -9.59 6.31 15.29
N GLN A 126 -10.79 6.77 15.61
CA GLN A 126 -11.35 8.02 15.07
C GLN A 126 -10.77 9.30 15.71
N GLU A 127 -9.98 9.14 16.77
CA GLU A 127 -9.34 10.23 17.49
C GLU A 127 -7.82 9.98 17.58
N LEU A 128 -7.06 11.06 17.76
CA LEU A 128 -5.64 10.99 18.07
C LEU A 128 -5.43 10.18 19.36
N GLN A 129 -4.61 9.13 19.29
CA GLN A 129 -4.36 8.26 20.44
C GLN A 129 -3.11 8.68 21.20
N ASN A 130 -2.03 9.05 20.48
CA ASN A 130 -0.74 9.38 21.08
C ASN A 130 -0.74 10.81 21.65
N PRO A 131 -0.22 11.03 22.89
CA PRO A 131 -0.07 12.36 23.46
C PRO A 131 0.75 13.34 22.61
N ALA A 132 1.79 12.87 21.91
CA ALA A 132 2.60 13.70 21.02
C ALA A 132 1.76 14.22 19.83
N ASP A 133 0.87 13.38 19.30
CA ASP A 133 -0.04 13.80 18.23
C ASP A 133 -1.06 14.81 18.74
N LYS A 134 -1.64 14.57 19.92
CA LYS A 134 -2.58 15.51 20.57
C LYS A 134 -1.95 16.87 20.87
N ALA A 135 -0.66 16.91 21.17
CA ALA A 135 0.07 18.15 21.41
C ALA A 135 0.37 18.91 20.11
N ARG A 136 0.50 18.22 18.98
CA ARG A 136 0.91 18.81 17.69
C ARG A 136 -0.25 19.15 16.76
N PHE A 137 -1.30 18.33 16.76
CA PHE A 137 -2.41 18.43 15.81
C PHE A 137 -3.73 18.65 16.54
N LYS A 138 -4.61 19.45 15.93
CA LYS A 138 -5.96 19.69 16.46
C LYS A 138 -6.91 18.55 16.16
N THR A 139 -6.70 17.86 15.03
CA THR A 139 -7.58 16.78 14.56
C THR A 139 -6.78 15.64 13.96
N LEU A 140 -7.39 14.45 13.90
CA LEU A 140 -6.82 13.29 13.20
C LEU A 140 -6.63 13.59 11.69
N ALA A 141 -7.57 14.30 11.08
CA ALA A 141 -7.49 14.69 9.67
C ALA A 141 -6.26 15.58 9.39
N GLU A 142 -5.95 16.53 10.28
CA GLU A 142 -4.74 17.35 10.17
C GLU A 142 -3.47 16.48 10.23
N ALA A 143 -3.40 15.53 11.17
CA ALA A 143 -2.29 14.59 11.28
C ALA A 143 -2.12 13.73 10.01
N HIS A 144 -3.23 13.22 9.46
CA HIS A 144 -3.26 12.44 8.22
C HIS A 144 -2.75 13.25 7.02
N VAL A 145 -3.27 14.47 6.82
CA VAL A 145 -2.84 15.36 5.73
C VAL A 145 -1.35 15.66 5.80
N VAL A 146 -0.81 15.88 7.00
CA VAL A 146 0.63 16.12 7.18
C VAL A 146 1.45 14.92 6.74
N VAL A 147 1.09 13.70 7.14
CA VAL A 147 1.81 12.49 6.71
C VAL A 147 1.69 12.27 5.20
N ILE A 148 0.50 12.43 4.62
CA ILE A 148 0.26 12.30 3.18
C ILE A 148 1.16 13.26 2.39
N ASN A 149 1.17 14.54 2.77
CA ASN A 149 1.98 15.55 2.08
C ASN A 149 3.49 15.29 2.25
N LYS A 150 3.94 14.88 3.44
CA LYS A 150 5.34 14.50 3.66
C LYS A 150 5.74 13.30 2.79
N LEU A 151 4.89 12.28 2.67
CA LEU A 151 5.15 11.11 1.82
C LEU A 151 5.19 11.46 0.35
N HIS A 152 4.21 12.24 -0.14
CA HIS A 152 4.17 12.68 -1.54
C HIS A 152 5.41 13.51 -1.94
N ALA A 153 6.03 14.22 -1.00
CA ALA A 153 7.27 14.95 -1.26
C ALA A 153 8.54 14.07 -1.18
N ALA A 154 8.45 12.88 -0.58
CA ALA A 154 9.60 12.03 -0.28
C ALA A 154 9.78 10.81 -1.23
N LEU A 155 8.71 10.44 -1.94
CA LEU A 155 8.68 9.35 -2.93
C LEU A 155 8.63 9.92 -4.34
#